data_AF-A0A946VL19-F1
#
_entry.id   AF-A0A946VL19-F1
#
_cell.length_a   1.000
_cell.length_b   1.000
_cell.length_c   1.000
_cell.angle_alpha   90.00
_cell.angle_beta   90.00
_cell.angle_gamma   90.00
#
_symmetry.space_group_name_H-M   'P 1'
#
loop_
_entity.id
_entity.type
_entity.pdbx_description
1 polymer ?
#
loop_
_entity_poly.entity_id
_entity_poly.type
_entity_poly.pdbx_seq_one_letter_code
_entity_poly.pdbx_strand_id
1 'polypeptide(L)' 'MAWRLLQLQTSPDHAEDLEQLLLDHGALSVTLDDAEDQQLFQTEPGATPLWNEVRMSGMFDDHLDLERLVS' A
#
# COMPACT_ATOMS: atom_id res chain seq x y z
N MET A 1 -13.36 9.17 -16.56
CA MET A 1 -12.77 9.03 -15.21
C MET A 1 -11.46 8.30 -15.40
N ALA A 2 -10.34 9.00 -15.28
CA ALA A 2 -9.01 8.41 -15.24
C ALA A 2 -8.58 8.33 -13.77
N TRP A 3 -7.76 7.35 -13.43
CA TRP A 3 -7.17 7.19 -12.11
C TRP A 3 -5.68 6.89 -12.28
N ARG A 4 -4.90 7.23 -11.26
CA ARG A 4 -3.46 6.92 -11.22
C ARG A 4 -3.17 6.01 -10.04
N LEU A 5 -2.28 5.05 -10.26
CA LEU A 5 -1.76 4.16 -9.23
C LEU A 5 -0.34 4.58 -8.89
N LEU A 6 -0.09 4.81 -7.61
CA LEU A 6 1.25 4.88 -7.04
C LEU A 6 1.57 3.51 -6.43
N GLN A 7 2.65 2.88 -6.88
CA GLN A 7 3.11 1.61 -6.33
C GLN A 7 4.45 1.77 -5.63
N LEU A 8 4.58 1.16 -4.47
CA LEU A 8 5.81 1.10 -3.69
C LEU A 8 5.96 -0.27 -3.03
N GLN A 9 7.19 -0.61 -2.66
CA GLN A 9 7.49 -1.81 -1.86
C GLN A 9 7.88 -1.37 -0.47
N THR A 10 7.43 -2.11 0.54
CA THR A 10 7.68 -1.79 1.94
C THR A 10 7.69 -3.06 2.79
N SER A 11 8.22 -2.97 4.01
CA SER A 11 8.10 -4.03 5.02
C SER A 11 6.77 -3.92 5.80
N PRO A 12 6.32 -5.01 6.45
CA PRO A 12 5.17 -5.00 7.36
C PRO A 12 5.24 -3.91 8.43
N ASP A 13 6.43 -3.67 8.96
CA ASP A 13 6.67 -2.69 10.03
C ASP A 13 6.32 -1.25 9.62
N HIS A 14 6.31 -0.96 8.32
CA HIS A 14 6.00 0.36 7.77
C HIS A 14 4.70 0.38 6.96
N ALA A 15 4.05 -0.77 6.76
CA ALA A 15 2.89 -0.89 5.91
C ALA A 15 1.70 -0.07 6.44
N GLU A 16 1.41 -0.12 7.73
CA GLU A 16 0.29 0.63 8.32
C GLU A 16 0.50 2.14 8.23
N ASP A 17 1.71 2.62 8.57
CA ASP A 17 2.05 4.05 8.50
C ASP A 17 1.98 4.59 7.07
N LEU A 18 2.46 3.83 6.09
CA LEU A 18 2.43 4.22 4.68
C LEU A 18 1.01 4.18 4.12
N GLU A 19 0.19 3.21 4.51
CA GLU A 19 -1.21 3.15 4.13
C GLU A 19 -1.94 4.41 4.61
N GLN A 20 -1.78 4.76 5.88
CA GLN A 20 -2.37 5.96 6.44
C GLN A 20 -1.87 7.22 5.75
N LEU A 21 -0.57 7.29 5.44
CA LEU A 21 0.02 8.43 4.71
C LEU A 21 -0.62 8.61 3.33
N LEU A 22 -0.79 7.52 2.57
CA LEU A 22 -1.42 7.60 1.25
C LEU A 22 -2.89 8.06 1.34
N LEU A 23 -3.64 7.52 2.31
CA LEU A 23 -5.03 7.92 2.55
C LEU A 23 -5.13 9.40 2.95
N ASP A 24 -4.27 9.86 3.86
CA ASP A 24 -4.23 11.26 4.32
C ASP A 24 -3.91 12.24 3.17
N HIS A 25 -3.17 11.79 2.17
CA HIS A 25 -2.83 12.57 0.98
C HIS A 25 -3.83 12.41 -0.17
N GLY A 26 -4.98 11.75 0.07
CA GLY A 26 -6.09 11.69 -0.87
C GLY A 26 -6.15 10.43 -1.72
N ALA A 27 -5.52 9.34 -1.30
CA ALA A 27 -5.76 8.03 -1.91
C ALA A 27 -7.23 7.64 -1.70
N LEU A 28 -7.88 7.21 -2.78
CA LEU A 28 -9.25 6.70 -2.79
C LEU A 28 -9.30 5.27 -2.22
N SER A 29 -8.22 4.52 -2.39
CA SER A 29 -8.03 3.20 -1.82
C SER A 29 -6.54 2.86 -1.76
N VAL A 30 -6.16 2.03 -0.78
CA VAL A 30 -4.84 1.41 -0.70
C VAL A 30 -5.01 -0.11 -0.74
N THR A 31 -4.15 -0.78 -1.49
CA THR A 31 -4.12 -2.24 -1.59
C THR A 31 -2.74 -2.73 -1.20
N LEU A 32 -2.67 -3.72 -0.32
CA LEU A 32 -1.46 -4.44 0.03
C LEU A 32 -1.48 -5.81 -0.68
N ASP A 33 -0.41 -6.10 -1.41
CA ASP A 33 -0.24 -7.31 -2.20
C ASP A 33 1.16 -7.89 -1.99
N ASP A 34 1.39 -9.08 -2.51
CA ASP A 34 2.67 -9.77 -2.40
C ASP A 34 3.70 -9.16 -3.36
N ALA A 35 4.88 -8.82 -2.83
CA ALA A 35 5.97 -8.32 -3.65
C ALA A 35 6.76 -9.43 -4.34
N GLU A 36 6.86 -10.62 -3.74
CA GLU A 36 7.84 -11.66 -4.10
C GLU A 36 7.27 -13.09 -4.20
N ASP A 37 5.96 -13.25 -4.33
CA ASP A 37 5.28 -14.56 -4.37
C ASP A 37 5.56 -15.42 -3.10
N GLN A 38 5.59 -14.76 -1.94
CA GLN A 38 5.84 -15.35 -0.63
C GLN A 38 4.60 -16.06 -0.05
N GLN A 39 4.85 -17.20 0.59
CA GLN A 39 3.79 -17.97 1.24
C GLN A 39 3.46 -17.38 2.61
N LEU A 40 2.23 -16.92 2.80
CA LEU A 40 1.77 -16.28 4.03
C LEU A 40 0.91 -17.24 4.87
N PHE A 41 1.33 -17.51 6.10
CA PHE A 41 0.61 -18.40 7.02
C PHE A 41 0.09 -17.62 8.22
N GLN A 42 -1.21 -17.73 8.51
CA GLN A 42 -1.76 -17.27 9.79
C GLN A 42 -1.31 -18.23 10.89
N THR A 43 -0.36 -17.77 11.71
CA THR A 43 0.11 -18.51 12.89
C THR A 43 -0.91 -18.50 14.02
N GLU A 44 -1.68 -17.41 14.15
CA GLU A 44 -2.68 -17.22 15.21
C GLU A 44 -4.08 -16.97 14.62
N PRO A 45 -5.15 -17.55 15.20
CA PRO A 45 -6.51 -17.31 14.76
C PRO A 45 -6.89 -15.82 14.87
N GLY A 46 -7.25 -15.21 13.74
CA GLY A 46 -7.68 -13.80 13.68
C GLY A 46 -6.57 -12.80 13.45
N ALA A 47 -5.30 -13.23 13.36
CA ALA A 47 -4.21 -12.38 12.90
C ALA A 47 -4.34 -12.11 11.40
N THR A 48 -3.97 -10.91 10.97
CA THR A 48 -3.83 -10.55 9.55
C THR A 48 -2.34 -10.30 9.28
N PRO A 49 -1.53 -11.36 9.15
CA PRO A 49 -0.11 -11.19 8.90
C PRO A 49 0.10 -10.57 7.51
N LEU A 50 1.19 -9.84 7.34
CA LEU A 50 1.64 -9.34 6.04
C LEU A 50 2.86 -10.14 5.56
N TRP A 51 3.12 -10.13 4.26
CA TRP A 51 4.32 -10.70 3.64
C TRP A 51 5.58 -9.96 4.09
N ASN A 52 6.76 -10.58 4.08
CA ASN A 52 7.99 -9.89 4.53
C ASN A 52 8.30 -8.67 3.65
N GLU A 53 7.97 -8.76 2.37
CA GLU A 53 8.00 -7.65 1.41
C GLU A 53 6.59 -7.47 0.84
N VAL A 54 6.04 -6.27 1.04
CA VAL A 54 4.67 -5.93 0.68
C VAL A 54 4.69 -4.93 -0.45
N ARG A 55 3.96 -5.24 -1.53
CA ARG A 55 3.67 -4.31 -2.60
C ARG A 55 2.44 -3.50 -2.23
N MET A 56 2.62 -2.22 -1.95
CA MET A 56 1.53 -1.31 -1.67
C MET A 56 1.15 -0.51 -2.92
N SER A 57 -0.15 -0.39 -3.18
CA SER A 57 -0.68 0.37 -4.31
C SER A 57 -1.75 1.37 -3.83
N GLY A 58 -1.47 2.67 -3.95
CA GLY A 58 -2.42 3.75 -3.67
C GLY A 58 -3.10 4.22 -4.95
N MET A 59 -4.43 4.19 -4.98
CA MET A 59 -5.23 4.68 -6.13
C MET A 59 -5.66 6.13 -5.88
N PHE A 60 -5.40 7.00 -6.85
CA PHE A 60 -5.69 8.43 -6.76
C PHE A 60 -6.52 8.89 -7.95
N ASP A 61 -7.26 9.98 -7.75
CA ASP A 61 -7.93 10.70 -8.82
C ASP A 61 -6.89 11.35 -9.77
N ASP A 62 -7.21 11.48 -11.05
CA ASP A 62 -6.33 12.08 -12.07
C ASP A 62 -6.06 13.58 -11.85
N HIS A 63 -6.79 14.23 -10.94
CA HIS A 63 -6.58 15.64 -10.60
C HIS A 63 -5.52 15.90 -9.51
N LEU A 64 -5.04 14.88 -8.79
CA LEU A 64 -4.09 15.05 -7.68
C LEU A 64 -2.63 15.19 -8.15
N ASP A 65 -1.84 16.13 -7.63
CA ASP A 65 -0.42 16.17 -8.01
C ASP A 65 0.41 15.13 -7.23
N LEU A 66 0.68 13.97 -7.85
CA LEU A 66 1.44 12.89 -7.23
C LEU A 66 2.94 13.18 -7.11
N GLU A 67 3.49 14.13 -7.87
CA GLU A 67 4.93 14.44 -7.76
C GLU A 67 5.28 15.01 -6.38
N ARG A 68 4.32 15.66 -5.72
CA ARG A 68 4.47 16.20 -4.37
C ARG A 68 4.56 15.14 -3.28
N LEU A 69 4.15 13.90 -3.57
CA LEU A 69 4.20 12.78 -2.62
C LEU A 69 5.57 12.10 -2.59
N VAL A 70 6.40 12.29 -3.62
CA VAL A 70 7.65 11.56 -3.83
C VAL A 70 8.90 12.42 -3.64
N SER A 71 8.75 13.71 -3.31
CA SER A 71 9.86 14.67 -3.11
C SER A 71 10.34 14.71 -1.67
#